data_AF-A0A0G9MRZ5-F1
#
_entry.id   AF-A0A0G9MRZ5-F1
#
_cell.length_a   1.000
_cell.length_b   1.000
_cell.length_c   1.000
_cell.angle_alpha   90.00
_cell.angle_beta   90.00
_cell.angle_gamma   90.00
#
_symmetry.space_group_name_H-M   'P 1'
#
loop_
_entity.id
_entity.type
_entity.pdbx_description
1 polymer ?
#
loop_
_entity_poly.entity_id
_entity_poly.type
_entity_poly.pdbx_seq_one_letter_code
_entity_poly.pdbx_strand_id
1 'polypeptide(L)'
;MPRIIDCHDDASCALGDVLDALSAEGFRPFEEESLQHAAGWLRRLNNNRTFLADMMLEELKQGVKAAEDASSYGPQVMMLCPLGQEFFMRANFWPGRQDHMFRASGKGTFSYELPHDHNFDFLTVGYFGPGYESDYYEYDYEAVAGAIGEKAGLRFVERSTLSPGKLMHYRAHRDVHSQLPPESLSISINIMHAGGAQGWLDQYCFDVEKDEISSVVSPGGSEVFLRVAVGLEHVEALDLAENFAANHKSDRMRLVALEAQAGLLNVAGRDDLWRNAENSGSRLIALEASRRRRELSLA
;
A
#
# COMPACT_ATOMS: atom_id res chain seq x y z
N MET A 1 -0.80 10.14 -12.15
CA MET A 1 0.11 11.01 -11.37
C MET A 1 -0.69 11.66 -10.27
N PRO A 2 -0.18 11.65 -9.04
CA PRO A 2 -0.79 12.35 -7.91
C PRO A 2 -1.18 13.78 -8.25
N ARG A 3 -2.34 14.20 -7.78
CA ARG A 3 -2.81 15.57 -7.95
C ARG A 3 -1.95 16.50 -7.10
N ILE A 4 -1.29 17.48 -7.72
CA ILE A 4 -0.63 18.56 -6.98
C ILE A 4 -1.72 19.42 -6.35
N ILE A 5 -1.56 19.71 -5.04
CA ILE A 5 -2.46 20.58 -4.30
C ILE A 5 -1.74 21.90 -4.08
N ASP A 6 -2.25 22.96 -4.69
CA ASP A 6 -1.73 24.31 -4.49
C ASP A 6 -2.35 24.90 -3.23
N CYS A 7 -1.59 24.86 -2.13
CA CYS A 7 -2.02 25.34 -0.81
C CYS A 7 -1.01 26.36 -0.29
N HIS A 8 -1.38 27.63 -0.35
CA HIS A 8 -0.60 28.75 0.16
C HIS A 8 -1.05 29.10 1.57
N ASP A 9 -0.31 28.61 2.56
CA ASP A 9 -0.43 29.01 3.96
C ASP A 9 0.98 29.07 4.56
N ASP A 10 1.28 30.19 5.21
CA ASP A 10 2.56 30.47 5.88
C ASP A 10 2.48 30.26 7.40
N ALA A 11 1.27 30.02 7.94
CA ALA A 11 1.11 29.69 9.35
C ALA A 11 1.78 28.34 9.66
N SER A 12 2.24 28.20 10.90
CA SER A 12 2.81 26.97 11.44
C SER A 12 1.94 26.46 12.58
N CYS A 13 1.85 25.15 12.76
CA CYS A 13 1.09 24.54 13.86
C CYS A 13 1.87 23.39 14.51
N ALA A 14 1.41 22.95 15.69
CA ALA A 14 1.89 21.72 16.31
C ALA A 14 1.20 20.50 15.66
N LEU A 15 1.79 19.32 15.86
CA LEU A 15 1.18 18.06 15.43
C LEU A 15 -0.17 17.83 16.12
N GLY A 16 -0.29 18.18 17.41
CA GLY A 16 -1.54 18.07 18.17
C GLY A 16 -2.70 18.84 17.52
N ASP A 17 -2.45 20.05 17.03
CA ASP A 17 -3.47 20.87 16.35
C ASP A 17 -4.03 20.17 15.10
N VAL A 18 -3.14 19.51 14.33
CA VAL A 18 -3.55 18.74 13.15
C VAL A 18 -4.38 17.54 13.55
N LEU A 19 -3.93 16.79 14.55
CA LEU A 19 -4.64 15.60 15.02
C LEU A 19 -6.01 15.95 15.58
N ASP A 20 -6.13 17.03 16.34
CA ASP A 20 -7.40 17.51 16.88
C ASP A 20 -8.36 17.92 15.76
N ALA A 21 -7.86 18.64 14.75
CA ALA A 21 -8.68 19.06 13.62
C ALA A 21 -9.17 17.86 12.78
N LEU A 22 -8.27 16.94 12.43
CA LEU A 22 -8.63 15.73 11.67
C LEU A 22 -9.52 14.78 12.47
N SER A 23 -9.37 14.72 13.80
CA SER A 23 -10.25 13.91 14.66
C SER A 23 -11.65 14.52 14.77
N ALA A 24 -11.77 15.84 14.73
CA ALA A 24 -13.05 16.54 14.81
C ALA A 24 -13.88 16.42 13.53
N GLU A 25 -13.25 16.52 12.35
CA GLU A 25 -13.94 16.53 11.05
C GLU A 25 -13.82 15.22 10.25
N GLY A 26 -12.87 14.36 10.61
CA GLY A 26 -12.50 13.17 9.84
C GLY A 26 -11.64 13.51 8.61
N PHE A 27 -11.19 12.46 7.89
CA PHE A 27 -10.48 12.62 6.63
C PHE A 27 -11.12 11.77 5.52
N ARG A 28 -11.87 12.45 4.66
CA ARG A 28 -12.59 11.87 3.50
C ARG A 28 -12.02 12.46 2.22
N PRO A 29 -10.92 11.91 1.69
CA PRO A 29 -10.20 12.49 0.55
C PRO A 29 -11.00 12.51 -0.77
N PHE A 30 -12.10 11.77 -0.84
CA PHE A 30 -13.05 11.80 -1.95
C PHE A 30 -14.00 13.02 -1.90
N GLU A 31 -14.06 13.73 -0.78
CA GLU A 31 -14.78 15.00 -0.62
C GLU A 31 -13.79 16.16 -0.71
N GLU A 32 -13.97 17.06 -1.70
CA GLU A 32 -13.01 18.15 -1.96
C GLU A 32 -12.79 19.04 -0.73
N GLU A 33 -13.84 19.36 0.03
CA GLU A 33 -13.72 20.19 1.24
C GLU A 33 -12.86 19.51 2.33
N SER A 34 -13.09 18.22 2.59
CA SER A 34 -12.30 17.44 3.56
C SER A 34 -10.85 17.30 3.10
N LEU A 35 -10.62 17.08 1.80
CA LEU A 35 -9.28 17.03 1.22
C LEU A 35 -8.52 18.35 1.41
N GLN A 36 -9.15 19.48 1.09
CA GLN A 36 -8.54 20.80 1.23
C GLN A 36 -8.32 21.18 2.70
N HIS A 37 -9.23 20.82 3.58
CA HIS A 37 -9.08 20.98 5.03
C HIS A 37 -7.82 20.26 5.54
N ALA A 38 -7.69 18.96 5.22
CA ALA A 38 -6.53 18.17 5.62
C ALA A 38 -5.22 18.67 4.98
N ALA A 39 -5.27 19.11 3.71
CA ALA A 39 -4.11 19.68 3.02
C ALA A 39 -3.64 20.99 3.67
N GLY A 40 -4.56 21.86 4.11
CA GLY A 40 -4.24 23.08 4.85
C GLY A 40 -3.52 22.79 6.16
N TRP A 41 -4.01 21.84 6.95
CA TRP A 41 -3.34 21.43 8.19
C TRP A 41 -1.98 20.78 7.94
N LEU A 42 -1.87 19.92 6.93
CA LEU A 42 -0.60 19.32 6.55
C LEU A 42 0.41 20.38 6.10
N ARG A 43 -0.04 21.42 5.39
CA ARG A 43 0.79 22.56 5.01
C ARG A 43 1.31 23.30 6.24
N ARG A 44 0.45 23.60 7.22
CA ARG A 44 0.85 24.27 8.47
C ARG A 44 1.84 23.44 9.29
N LEU A 45 1.61 22.13 9.40
CA LEU A 45 2.55 21.24 10.07
C LEU A 45 3.89 21.19 9.34
N ASN A 46 3.88 21.14 8.01
CA ASN A 46 5.10 21.20 7.22
C ASN A 46 5.88 22.50 7.47
N ASN A 47 5.22 23.62 7.74
CA ASN A 47 5.90 24.87 8.09
C ASN A 47 6.59 24.82 9.46
N ASN A 48 6.18 23.93 10.35
CA ASN A 48 6.89 23.66 11.60
C ASN A 48 8.14 22.83 11.32
N ARG A 49 9.32 23.45 11.28
CA ARG A 49 10.57 22.76 10.94
C ARG A 49 11.25 22.04 12.10
N THR A 50 10.71 22.12 13.32
CA THR A 50 11.34 21.51 14.51
C THR A 50 10.55 20.33 15.08
N PHE A 51 9.23 20.23 14.85
CA PHE A 51 8.38 19.23 15.54
C PHE A 51 8.92 17.80 15.42
N LEU A 52 9.39 17.40 14.23
CA LEU A 52 9.87 16.05 14.00
C LEU A 52 11.16 15.77 14.79
N ALA A 53 12.07 16.74 14.83
CA ALA A 53 13.29 16.63 15.61
C ALA A 53 12.98 16.58 17.11
N ASP A 54 12.06 17.42 17.59
CA ASP A 54 11.62 17.44 18.98
C ASP A 54 11.04 16.08 19.40
N MET A 55 10.20 15.48 18.55
CA MET A 55 9.60 14.17 18.79
C MET A 55 10.63 13.03 18.79
N MET A 56 11.56 13.02 17.83
CA MET A 56 12.65 12.03 17.80
C MET A 56 13.58 12.16 19.01
N LEU A 57 13.89 13.39 19.44
CA LEU A 57 14.69 13.61 20.64
C LEU A 57 13.99 13.09 21.90
N GLU A 58 12.67 13.21 21.96
CA GLU A 58 11.89 12.70 23.08
C GLU A 58 11.89 11.17 23.12
N GLU A 59 11.69 10.49 21.98
CA GLU A 59 11.85 9.02 21.89
C GLU A 59 13.25 8.57 22.33
N LEU A 60 14.29 9.25 21.88
CA LEU A 60 15.67 8.92 22.25
C LEU A 60 15.94 9.09 23.75
N LYS A 61 15.31 10.07 24.41
CA LYS A 61 15.40 10.27 25.87
C LYS A 61 14.68 9.18 26.65
N GLN A 62 13.57 8.66 26.12
CA GLN A 62 12.77 7.61 26.76
C GLN A 62 13.45 6.23 26.71
N GLY A 63 14.37 6.03 25.77
CA GLY A 63 15.24 4.84 25.68
C GLY A 63 14.53 3.59 25.13
N VAL A 64 15.20 2.44 25.25
CA VAL A 64 14.86 1.17 24.56
C VAL A 64 13.46 0.62 24.88
N LYS A 65 12.84 1.00 26.01
CA LYS A 65 11.52 0.49 26.41
C LYS A 65 10.37 0.91 25.49
N ALA A 66 10.50 2.00 24.72
CA ALA A 66 9.50 2.42 23.72
C ALA A 66 9.73 1.80 22.33
N ALA A 67 10.94 1.31 22.04
CA ALA A 67 11.31 0.76 20.74
C ALA A 67 10.63 -0.60 20.44
N GLU A 68 10.20 -1.32 21.47
CA GLU A 68 9.44 -2.57 21.31
C GLU A 68 8.01 -2.31 20.79
N ASP A 69 7.36 -1.23 21.24
CA ASP A 69 6.00 -0.84 20.81
C ASP A 69 5.98 -0.15 19.43
N ALA A 70 7.07 0.53 19.03
CA ALA A 70 7.17 1.27 17.77
C ALA A 70 7.47 0.41 16.52
N SER A 71 7.70 -0.90 16.68
CA SER A 71 8.33 -1.75 15.65
C SER A 71 7.43 -2.23 14.50
N SER A 72 6.18 -1.77 14.38
CA SER A 72 5.21 -2.34 13.42
C SER A 72 5.40 -1.93 11.95
N TYR A 73 6.18 -0.88 11.64
CA TYR A 73 6.19 -0.26 10.30
C TYR A 73 7.56 -0.22 9.58
N GLY A 74 8.55 -0.96 10.10
CA GLY A 74 9.89 -1.05 9.52
C GLY A 74 10.76 0.21 9.71
N PRO A 75 12.05 0.17 9.33
CA PRO A 75 13.01 1.25 9.62
C PRO A 75 12.77 2.53 8.81
N GLN A 76 11.86 2.49 7.84
CA GLN A 76 11.54 3.61 6.96
C GLN A 76 10.52 4.58 7.57
N VAL A 77 9.77 4.18 8.58
CA VAL A 77 8.54 4.88 8.97
C VAL A 77 8.52 5.18 10.46
N MET A 78 8.14 6.41 10.81
CA MET A 78 7.78 6.81 12.17
C MET A 78 6.31 7.20 12.18
N MET A 79 5.52 6.54 13.02
CA MET A 79 4.11 6.87 13.19
C MET A 79 3.98 8.19 13.95
N LEU A 80 3.12 9.09 13.46
CA LEU A 80 2.84 10.38 14.08
C LEU A 80 1.56 10.36 14.91
N CYS A 81 0.74 9.33 14.75
CA CYS A 81 -0.40 9.06 15.60
C CYS A 81 -0.66 7.54 15.69
N PRO A 82 -1.39 7.06 16.71
CA PRO A 82 -1.83 5.68 16.79
C PRO A 82 -2.74 5.29 15.62
N LEU A 83 -2.76 3.99 15.30
CA LEU A 83 -3.73 3.39 14.39
C LEU A 83 -5.11 3.26 15.05
N GLY A 84 -6.15 2.97 14.25
CA GLY A 84 -7.51 2.72 14.74
C GLY A 84 -8.47 3.90 14.58
N GLN A 85 -8.07 4.93 13.84
CA GLN A 85 -8.91 6.07 13.44
C GLN A 85 -9.20 5.97 11.93
N GLU A 86 -10.10 6.82 11.42
CA GLU A 86 -10.40 6.92 9.97
C GLU A 86 -9.22 7.47 9.14
N PHE A 87 -8.14 7.87 9.81
CA PHE A 87 -6.88 8.27 9.21
C PHE A 87 -5.70 7.84 10.09
N PHE A 88 -4.49 7.87 9.54
CA PHE A 88 -3.27 7.88 10.33
C PHE A 88 -2.20 8.75 9.68
N MET A 89 -1.26 9.22 10.47
CA MET A 89 -0.16 10.05 10.00
C MET A 89 1.19 9.36 10.21
N ARG A 90 2.09 9.55 9.25
CA ARG A 90 3.45 8.98 9.31
C ARG A 90 4.49 9.91 8.69
N ALA A 91 5.69 9.88 9.23
CA ALA A 91 6.89 10.37 8.58
C ALA A 91 7.60 9.21 7.88
N ASN A 92 7.93 9.38 6.59
CA ASN A 92 8.69 8.41 5.83
C ASN A 92 10.11 8.95 5.60
N PHE A 93 11.10 8.16 5.96
CA PHE A 93 12.52 8.44 5.77
C PHE A 93 12.99 7.83 4.46
N TRP A 94 13.64 8.64 3.64
CA TRP A 94 14.10 8.26 2.31
C TRP A 94 15.61 8.37 2.28
N PRO A 95 16.34 7.30 2.65
CA PRO A 95 17.80 7.31 2.60
C PRO A 95 18.27 7.41 1.15
N GLY A 96 19.31 8.19 0.94
CA GLY A 96 19.99 8.30 -0.35
C GLY A 96 20.84 7.06 -0.66
N ARG A 97 21.26 6.94 -1.93
CA ARG A 97 22.02 5.76 -2.41
C ARG A 97 23.31 5.49 -1.63
N GLN A 98 23.92 6.53 -1.05
CA GLN A 98 25.18 6.43 -0.31
C GLN A 98 24.99 6.14 1.19
N ASP A 99 23.76 6.25 1.70
CA ASP A 99 23.51 6.02 3.12
C ASP A 99 23.75 4.56 3.48
N HIS A 100 24.37 4.34 4.64
CA HIS A 100 24.73 3.00 5.11
C HIS A 100 23.52 2.07 5.16
N MET A 101 22.38 2.58 5.64
CA MET A 101 21.15 1.82 5.76
C MET A 101 20.63 1.35 4.38
N PHE A 102 20.67 2.20 3.35
CA PHE A 102 20.32 1.80 1.99
C PHE A 102 21.27 0.72 1.45
N ARG A 103 22.58 0.89 1.67
CA ARG A 103 23.59 -0.08 1.21
C ARG A 103 23.52 -1.43 1.92
N ALA A 104 23.12 -1.43 3.20
CA ALA A 104 23.04 -2.64 4.02
C ALA A 104 21.74 -3.43 3.78
N SER A 105 20.60 -2.74 3.62
CA SER A 105 19.28 -3.37 3.50
C SER A 105 18.80 -3.51 2.05
N GLY A 106 19.37 -2.75 1.13
CA GLY A 106 18.99 -2.73 -0.29
C GLY A 106 17.70 -1.95 -0.56
N LYS A 107 17.36 -1.87 -1.84
CA LYS A 107 16.25 -1.02 -2.35
C LYS A 107 14.85 -1.47 -1.89
N GLY A 108 14.65 -2.77 -1.72
CA GLY A 108 13.34 -3.35 -1.37
C GLY A 108 12.83 -2.92 0.00
N THR A 109 13.72 -2.72 0.98
CA THR A 109 13.36 -2.27 2.35
C THR A 109 12.72 -0.89 2.38
N PHE A 110 13.00 -0.06 1.37
CA PHE A 110 12.50 1.32 1.28
C PHE A 110 11.48 1.50 0.14
N SER A 111 11.01 0.39 -0.44
CA SER A 111 10.07 0.35 -1.57
C SER A 111 10.56 1.12 -2.82
N TYR A 112 11.88 1.26 -3.00
CA TYR A 112 12.42 1.91 -4.18
C TYR A 112 12.37 1.01 -5.42
N GLU A 113 12.11 1.62 -6.57
CA GLU A 113 12.02 0.96 -7.88
C GLU A 113 11.01 -0.19 -7.86
N LEU A 114 9.93 -0.03 -7.09
CA LEU A 114 8.81 -0.94 -6.98
C LEU A 114 7.56 -0.22 -7.49
N PRO A 115 7.18 -0.38 -8.77
CA PRO A 115 5.96 0.22 -9.29
C PRO A 115 4.72 -0.36 -8.61
N HIS A 116 3.92 0.46 -7.92
CA HIS A 116 2.70 0.03 -7.24
C HIS A 116 1.66 1.14 -7.16
N ASP A 117 0.39 0.76 -7.03
CA ASP A 117 -0.71 1.66 -6.68
C ASP A 117 -1.02 1.60 -5.18
N HIS A 118 -2.15 2.16 -4.74
CA HIS A 118 -2.67 2.05 -3.38
C HIS A 118 -4.18 1.82 -3.40
N ASN A 119 -4.69 1.05 -2.44
CA ASN A 119 -6.14 0.88 -2.22
C ASN A 119 -6.75 1.95 -1.29
N PHE A 120 -6.03 3.05 -1.09
CA PHE A 120 -6.43 4.19 -0.28
C PHE A 120 -5.84 5.47 -0.87
N ASP A 121 -6.54 6.56 -0.61
CA ASP A 121 -6.05 7.90 -0.86
C ASP A 121 -5.12 8.37 0.26
N PHE A 122 -4.14 9.18 -0.08
CA PHE A 122 -3.33 9.85 0.93
C PHE A 122 -2.79 11.20 0.44
N LEU A 123 -2.59 12.10 1.40
CA LEU A 123 -1.84 13.33 1.20
C LEU A 123 -0.37 13.09 1.56
N THR A 124 0.55 13.70 0.82
CA THR A 124 1.96 13.74 1.16
C THR A 124 2.54 15.12 0.94
N VAL A 125 3.50 15.51 1.77
CA VAL A 125 4.28 16.74 1.62
C VAL A 125 5.76 16.46 1.81
N GLY A 126 6.61 17.03 0.95
CA GLY A 126 8.06 17.02 1.13
C GLY A 126 8.44 17.89 2.33
N TYR A 127 9.13 17.32 3.33
CA TYR A 127 9.42 18.00 4.59
C TYR A 127 10.89 18.37 4.78
N PHE A 128 11.81 17.44 4.50
CA PHE A 128 13.24 17.62 4.70
C PHE A 128 14.06 17.00 3.56
N GLY A 129 15.26 17.52 3.33
CA GLY A 129 16.19 17.04 2.31
C GLY A 129 15.84 17.53 0.90
N PRO A 130 16.55 17.04 -0.13
CA PRO A 130 16.28 17.40 -1.52
C PRO A 130 14.94 16.87 -2.05
N GLY A 131 14.35 15.87 -1.37
CA GLY A 131 13.18 15.13 -1.86
C GLY A 131 13.58 13.95 -2.75
N TYR A 132 12.62 13.07 -3.03
CA TYR A 132 12.81 11.91 -3.88
C TYR A 132 12.07 12.07 -5.21
N GLU A 133 12.60 11.46 -6.27
CA GLU A 133 11.96 11.39 -7.57
C GLU A 133 11.02 10.18 -7.66
N SER A 134 10.02 10.25 -8.51
CA SER A 134 9.16 9.12 -8.84
C SER A 134 8.77 9.14 -10.30
N ASP A 135 8.75 7.96 -10.91
CA ASP A 135 8.03 7.74 -12.16
C ASP A 135 6.56 7.52 -11.85
N TYR A 136 5.68 8.26 -12.54
CA TYR A 136 4.25 8.20 -12.34
C TYR A 136 3.53 7.63 -13.56
N TYR A 137 2.63 6.70 -13.29
CA TYR A 137 1.74 6.11 -14.28
C TYR A 137 0.29 6.27 -13.81
N GLU A 138 -0.65 6.15 -14.73
CA GLU A 138 -2.07 5.96 -14.43
C GLU A 138 -2.59 4.68 -15.08
N TYR A 139 -3.58 4.07 -14.45
CA TYR A 139 -4.31 2.94 -14.99
C TYR A 139 -5.78 2.98 -14.54
N ASP A 140 -6.60 2.11 -15.12
CA ASP A 140 -8.01 1.98 -14.79
C ASP A 140 -8.25 0.66 -14.03
N TYR A 141 -8.49 0.77 -12.72
CA TYR A 141 -8.75 -0.37 -11.86
C TYR A 141 -10.01 -1.15 -12.25
N GLU A 142 -11.05 -0.48 -12.74
CA GLU A 142 -12.30 -1.15 -13.13
C GLU A 142 -12.15 -1.97 -14.42
N ALA A 143 -11.11 -1.66 -15.23
CA ALA A 143 -10.84 -2.37 -16.48
C ALA A 143 -10.09 -3.71 -16.27
N VAL A 144 -9.43 -3.90 -15.13
CA VAL A 144 -8.64 -5.10 -14.80
C VAL A 144 -9.41 -6.04 -13.87
N ALA A 145 -9.12 -7.33 -13.96
CA ALA A 145 -9.59 -8.32 -13.00
C ALA A 145 -8.67 -8.45 -11.78
N GLY A 146 -7.42 -8.00 -11.89
CA GLY A 146 -6.43 -8.12 -10.83
C GLY A 146 -5.64 -9.43 -10.85
N ALA A 147 -5.57 -10.09 -12.01
CA ALA A 147 -4.83 -11.34 -12.17
C ALA A 147 -3.35 -11.07 -12.47
N ILE A 148 -2.45 -11.89 -11.94
CA ILE A 148 -1.01 -11.81 -12.22
C ILE A 148 -0.75 -12.09 -13.70
N GLY A 149 0.01 -11.20 -14.34
CA GLY A 149 0.29 -11.20 -15.78
C GLY A 149 -0.81 -10.58 -16.63
N GLU A 150 -1.89 -10.08 -16.04
CA GLU A 150 -2.91 -9.32 -16.76
C GLU A 150 -2.36 -7.96 -17.21
N LYS A 151 -2.70 -7.55 -18.45
CA LYS A 151 -2.34 -6.23 -18.95
C LYS A 151 -3.09 -5.13 -18.20
N ALA A 152 -2.34 -4.18 -17.64
CA ALA A 152 -2.91 -3.11 -16.82
C ALA A 152 -3.27 -1.85 -17.62
N GLY A 153 -2.70 -1.66 -18.82
CA GLY A 153 -2.91 -0.45 -19.61
C GLY A 153 -2.22 0.77 -18.99
N LEU A 154 -1.04 0.58 -18.39
CA LEU A 154 -0.25 1.61 -17.73
C LEU A 154 0.09 2.72 -18.71
N ARG A 155 -0.27 3.96 -18.33
CA ARG A 155 0.09 5.16 -19.08
C ARG A 155 1.09 5.97 -18.28
N PHE A 156 2.33 6.04 -18.75
CA PHE A 156 3.32 6.96 -18.19
C PHE A 156 2.80 8.40 -18.28
N VAL A 157 2.92 9.14 -17.18
CA VAL A 157 2.52 10.54 -17.09
C VAL A 157 3.76 11.43 -17.09
N GLU A 158 4.61 11.30 -16.08
CA GLU A 158 5.86 12.04 -15.96
C GLU A 158 6.78 11.44 -14.88
N ARG A 159 8.02 11.93 -14.84
CA ARG A 159 8.89 11.83 -13.69
C ARG A 159 8.87 13.16 -12.94
N SER A 160 8.64 13.13 -11.63
CA SER A 160 8.56 14.34 -10.81
C SER A 160 9.19 14.15 -9.43
N THR A 161 9.76 15.22 -8.87
CA THR A 161 10.33 15.23 -7.52
C THR A 161 9.29 15.68 -6.50
N LEU A 162 9.22 15.01 -5.34
CA LEU A 162 8.56 15.53 -4.14
C LEU A 162 9.54 16.43 -3.37
N SER A 163 9.72 17.66 -3.85
CA SER A 163 10.60 18.65 -3.22
C SER A 163 9.99 19.19 -1.91
N PRO A 164 10.80 19.79 -1.02
CA PRO A 164 10.29 20.46 0.19
C PRO A 164 9.13 21.42 -0.10
N GLY A 165 8.05 21.30 0.66
CA GLY A 165 6.83 22.10 0.53
C GLY A 165 5.86 21.67 -0.57
N LYS A 166 6.28 20.82 -1.52
CA LYS A 166 5.37 20.27 -2.54
C LYS A 166 4.38 19.33 -1.87
N LEU A 167 3.09 19.59 -2.06
CA LEU A 167 1.98 18.82 -1.49
C LEU A 167 1.22 18.12 -2.61
N MET A 168 0.96 16.82 -2.43
CA MET A 168 0.29 15.99 -3.42
C MET A 168 -0.77 15.09 -2.79
N HIS A 169 -1.82 14.82 -3.54
CA HIS A 169 -2.85 13.84 -3.25
C HIS A 169 -2.70 12.64 -4.18
N TYR A 170 -2.36 11.49 -3.60
CA TYR A 170 -2.37 10.20 -4.26
C TYR A 170 -3.78 9.63 -4.23
N ARG A 171 -4.30 9.28 -5.40
CA ARG A 171 -5.66 8.76 -5.56
C ARG A 171 -5.63 7.24 -5.57
N ALA A 172 -6.48 6.61 -4.75
CA ALA A 172 -6.60 5.16 -4.72
C ALA A 172 -6.87 4.61 -6.13
N HIS A 173 -6.29 3.45 -6.44
CA HIS A 173 -6.60 2.66 -7.63
C HIS A 173 -6.43 3.38 -8.97
N ARG A 174 -5.65 4.46 -8.98
CA ARG A 174 -5.41 5.27 -10.18
C ARG A 174 -3.95 5.64 -10.33
N ASP A 175 -3.34 6.11 -9.25
CA ASP A 175 -1.96 6.56 -9.27
C ASP A 175 -1.00 5.42 -8.98
N VAL A 176 -0.18 5.07 -9.98
CA VAL A 176 0.94 4.14 -9.83
C VAL A 176 2.22 4.97 -9.72
N HIS A 177 3.06 4.67 -8.73
CA HIS A 177 4.37 5.30 -8.58
C HIS A 177 5.49 4.28 -8.51
N SER A 178 6.69 4.72 -8.88
CA SER A 178 7.94 4.00 -8.61
C SER A 178 8.95 5.00 -8.06
N GLN A 179 9.20 4.96 -6.75
CA GLN A 179 10.12 5.89 -6.09
C GLN A 179 11.58 5.57 -6.41
N LEU A 180 12.38 6.61 -6.60
CA LEU A 180 13.83 6.53 -6.72
C LEU A 180 14.49 7.07 -5.45
N PRO A 181 15.63 6.49 -5.03
CA PRO A 181 16.36 7.00 -3.87
C PRO A 181 16.87 8.42 -4.14
N PRO A 182 16.71 9.34 -3.18
CA PRO A 182 17.17 10.73 -3.31
C PRO A 182 18.70 10.83 -3.29
N GLU A 183 19.22 12.03 -3.54
CA GLU A 183 20.66 12.32 -3.44
C GLU A 183 21.17 12.18 -1.99
N SER A 184 20.37 12.63 -1.02
CA SER A 184 20.64 12.51 0.41
C SER A 184 19.34 12.28 1.19
N LEU A 185 19.46 11.89 2.46
CA LEU A 185 18.33 11.63 3.35
C LEU A 185 17.25 12.70 3.21
N SER A 186 16.06 12.27 2.79
CA SER A 186 14.88 13.10 2.65
C SER A 186 13.74 12.57 3.51
N ILE A 187 12.79 13.43 3.86
CA ILE A 187 11.64 13.05 4.69
C ILE A 187 10.38 13.59 4.05
N SER A 188 9.33 12.76 3.99
CA SER A 188 7.97 13.18 3.66
C SER A 188 7.01 12.90 4.81
N ILE A 189 6.00 13.75 4.97
CA ILE A 189 4.92 13.56 5.95
C ILE A 189 3.65 13.21 5.19
N ASN A 190 2.94 12.19 5.65
CA ASN A 190 1.73 11.71 5.00
C ASN A 190 0.53 11.73 5.96
N ILE A 191 -0.64 12.03 5.41
CA ILE A 191 -1.96 11.73 6.01
C ILE A 191 -2.60 10.65 5.16
N MET A 192 -2.86 9.51 5.77
CA MET A 192 -3.33 8.29 5.12
C MET A 192 -4.80 8.08 5.46
N HIS A 193 -5.65 7.84 4.47
CA HIS A 193 -7.03 7.43 4.73
C HIS A 193 -7.05 5.98 5.21
N ALA A 194 -7.85 5.69 6.23
CA ALA A 194 -8.00 4.36 6.83
C ALA A 194 -9.48 3.99 6.98
N GLY A 195 -10.15 3.80 5.84
CA GLY A 195 -11.55 3.41 5.79
C GLY A 195 -11.75 1.89 5.82
N GLY A 196 -12.85 1.41 6.39
CA GLY A 196 -13.15 -0.03 6.50
C GLY A 196 -13.34 -0.77 5.16
N ALA A 197 -13.59 -0.03 4.07
CA ALA A 197 -13.68 -0.60 2.73
C ALA A 197 -12.31 -0.99 2.15
N GLN A 198 -11.22 -0.40 2.64
CA GLN A 198 -9.86 -0.62 2.12
C GLN A 198 -9.46 -2.10 2.13
N GLY A 199 -9.82 -2.84 3.17
CA GLY A 199 -9.51 -4.27 3.29
C GLY A 199 -10.23 -5.19 2.28
N TRP A 200 -11.14 -4.65 1.48
CA TRP A 200 -11.88 -5.38 0.44
C TRP A 200 -11.34 -5.16 -0.97
N LEU A 201 -10.50 -4.14 -1.16
CA LEU A 201 -9.94 -3.77 -2.45
C LEU A 201 -8.46 -4.11 -2.48
N ASP A 202 -8.03 -4.72 -3.58
CA ASP A 202 -6.64 -5.12 -3.75
C ASP A 202 -5.75 -3.93 -4.12
N GLN A 203 -4.49 -4.01 -3.70
CA GLN A 203 -3.41 -3.15 -4.17
C GLN A 203 -2.45 -4.01 -5.03
N TYR A 204 -1.88 -3.43 -6.07
CA TYR A 204 -1.06 -4.15 -7.06
C TYR A 204 0.34 -3.56 -7.19
N CYS A 205 1.30 -4.46 -7.41
CA CYS A 205 2.58 -4.13 -8.01
C CYS A 205 2.52 -4.37 -9.51
N PHE A 206 3.35 -3.64 -10.26
CA PHE A 206 3.36 -3.68 -11.72
C PHE A 206 4.76 -3.94 -12.28
N ASP A 207 4.81 -4.70 -13.37
CA ASP A 207 5.94 -4.74 -14.29
C ASP A 207 5.68 -3.70 -15.38
N VAL A 208 6.28 -2.52 -15.24
CA VAL A 208 6.06 -1.37 -16.15
C VAL A 208 6.59 -1.62 -17.55
N GLU A 209 7.59 -2.48 -17.72
CA GLU A 209 8.14 -2.83 -19.04
C GLU A 209 7.22 -3.77 -19.80
N LYS A 210 6.56 -4.69 -19.07
CA LYS A 210 5.58 -5.60 -19.66
C LYS A 210 4.17 -5.04 -19.68
N ASP A 211 3.89 -3.93 -19.00
CA ASP A 211 2.52 -3.45 -18.77
C ASP A 211 1.64 -4.53 -18.10
N GLU A 212 2.13 -5.13 -17.01
CA GLU A 212 1.45 -6.25 -16.36
C GLU A 212 1.34 -6.07 -14.84
N ILE A 213 0.26 -6.59 -14.27
CA ILE A 213 0.17 -6.81 -12.82
C ILE A 213 1.20 -7.89 -12.45
N SER A 214 2.19 -7.55 -11.64
CA SER A 214 3.29 -8.46 -11.29
C SER A 214 3.02 -9.20 -9.98
N SER A 215 2.34 -8.56 -9.03
CA SER A 215 1.89 -9.18 -7.78
C SER A 215 0.78 -8.37 -7.13
N VAL A 216 0.12 -8.97 -6.14
CA VAL A 216 -0.80 -8.28 -5.22
C VAL A 216 -0.01 -7.88 -3.98
N VAL A 217 -0.19 -6.65 -3.53
CA VAL A 217 0.46 -6.12 -2.32
C VAL A 217 -0.24 -6.72 -1.10
N SER A 218 0.54 -7.53 -0.37
CA SER A 218 0.28 -8.27 0.87
C SER A 218 -1.14 -8.84 1.08
N PRO A 219 -1.27 -10.18 1.23
CA PRO A 219 -2.53 -10.79 1.62
C PRO A 219 -2.95 -10.30 3.01
N GLY A 220 -4.25 -10.11 3.23
CA GLY A 220 -4.78 -9.80 4.57
C GLY A 220 -4.50 -10.95 5.54
N GLY A 221 -4.47 -10.67 6.86
CA GLY A 221 -4.22 -11.72 7.88
C GLY A 221 -5.18 -12.91 7.79
N SER A 222 -6.43 -12.67 7.35
CA SER A 222 -7.43 -13.72 7.10
C SER A 222 -7.01 -14.73 6.04
N GLU A 223 -6.32 -14.30 4.98
CA GLU A 223 -5.84 -15.19 3.92
C GLU A 223 -4.75 -16.13 4.43
N VAL A 224 -3.83 -15.60 5.25
CA VAL A 224 -2.78 -16.40 5.89
C VAL A 224 -3.39 -17.42 6.84
N PHE A 225 -4.36 -17.01 7.68
CA PHE A 225 -5.03 -17.91 8.62
C PHE A 225 -5.74 -19.05 7.90
N LEU A 226 -6.46 -18.77 6.81
CA LEU A 226 -7.12 -19.81 6.02
C LEU A 226 -6.10 -20.80 5.44
N ARG A 227 -5.03 -20.31 4.79
CA ARG A 227 -3.98 -21.17 4.20
C ARG A 227 -3.32 -22.06 5.25
N VAL A 228 -2.99 -21.51 6.42
CA VAL A 228 -2.38 -22.28 7.52
C VAL A 228 -3.35 -23.31 8.08
N ALA A 229 -4.60 -22.94 8.38
CA ALA A 229 -5.58 -23.85 8.96
C ALA A 229 -5.95 -25.01 8.00
N VAL A 230 -6.05 -24.72 6.70
CA VAL A 230 -6.22 -25.73 5.64
C VAL A 230 -4.98 -26.61 5.52
N GLY A 231 -3.79 -26.03 5.52
CA GLY A 231 -2.52 -26.77 5.46
C GLY A 231 -2.27 -27.67 6.68
N LEU A 232 -2.87 -27.34 7.83
CA LEU A 232 -2.90 -28.17 9.03
C LEU A 232 -4.04 -29.22 9.02
N GLU A 233 -4.78 -29.32 7.92
CA GLU A 233 -5.89 -30.25 7.71
C GLU A 233 -6.99 -30.14 8.80
N HIS A 234 -7.23 -28.94 9.34
CA HIS A 234 -8.30 -28.72 10.31
C HIS A 234 -9.67 -28.85 9.63
N VAL A 235 -10.53 -29.75 10.13
CA VAL A 235 -11.81 -30.11 9.50
C VAL A 235 -12.68 -28.88 9.20
N GLU A 236 -12.89 -28.00 10.18
CA GLU A 236 -13.72 -26.80 9.96
C GLU A 236 -13.08 -25.81 8.97
N ALA A 237 -11.75 -25.84 8.81
CA ALA A 237 -11.05 -24.96 7.86
C ALA A 237 -11.19 -25.48 6.42
N LEU A 238 -11.24 -26.79 6.23
CA LEU A 238 -11.54 -27.42 4.95
C LEU A 238 -12.97 -27.06 4.49
N ASP A 239 -13.96 -27.24 5.38
CA ASP A 239 -15.35 -26.85 5.11
C ASP A 239 -15.47 -25.36 4.80
N LEU A 240 -14.75 -24.52 5.55
CA LEU A 240 -14.72 -23.08 5.33
C LEU A 240 -14.10 -22.72 3.98
N ALA A 241 -13.01 -23.37 3.59
CA ALA A 241 -12.36 -23.14 2.30
C ALA A 241 -13.26 -23.55 1.13
N GLU A 242 -13.98 -24.67 1.22
CA GLU A 242 -14.97 -25.06 0.22
C GLU A 242 -16.08 -24.02 0.08
N ASN A 243 -16.66 -23.60 1.21
CA ASN A 243 -17.70 -22.57 1.22
C ASN A 243 -17.18 -21.22 0.68
N PHE A 244 -15.97 -20.82 1.07
CA PHE A 244 -15.39 -19.56 0.62
C PHE A 244 -15.10 -19.58 -0.88
N ALA A 245 -14.54 -20.65 -1.42
CA ALA A 245 -14.31 -20.79 -2.85
C ALA A 245 -15.60 -20.64 -3.67
N ALA A 246 -16.71 -21.21 -3.18
CA ALA A 246 -18.00 -21.17 -3.85
C ALA A 246 -18.73 -19.82 -3.70
N ASN A 247 -18.79 -19.28 -2.48
CA ASN A 247 -19.82 -18.30 -2.10
C ASN A 247 -19.29 -16.96 -1.57
N HIS A 248 -17.98 -16.82 -1.30
CA HIS A 248 -17.46 -15.60 -0.70
C HIS A 248 -17.66 -14.39 -1.63
N LYS A 249 -17.97 -13.21 -1.08
CA LYS A 249 -18.28 -12.01 -1.89
C LYS A 249 -17.04 -11.39 -2.55
N SER A 250 -15.88 -11.51 -1.92
CA SER A 250 -14.59 -11.16 -2.51
C SER A 250 -14.06 -12.31 -3.36
N ASP A 251 -13.87 -12.04 -4.65
CA ASP A 251 -13.24 -12.98 -5.59
C ASP A 251 -11.80 -13.31 -5.21
N ARG A 252 -11.09 -12.37 -4.57
CA ARG A 252 -9.74 -12.62 -4.03
C ARG A 252 -9.78 -13.70 -2.95
N MET A 253 -10.71 -13.61 -2.00
CA MET A 253 -10.84 -14.63 -0.95
C MET A 253 -11.29 -15.99 -1.52
N ARG A 254 -12.15 -16.00 -2.55
CA ARG A 254 -12.49 -17.23 -3.28
C ARG A 254 -11.25 -17.86 -3.89
N LEU A 255 -10.40 -17.07 -4.55
CA LEU A 255 -9.12 -17.52 -5.10
C LEU A 255 -8.18 -18.06 -4.02
N VAL A 256 -8.06 -17.36 -2.88
CA VAL A 256 -7.24 -17.81 -1.74
C VAL A 256 -7.71 -19.16 -1.21
N ALA A 257 -9.02 -19.36 -1.10
CA ALA A 257 -9.58 -20.63 -0.66
C ALA A 257 -9.31 -21.77 -1.65
N LEU A 258 -9.36 -21.50 -2.96
CA LEU A 258 -8.96 -22.45 -4.00
C LEU A 258 -7.47 -22.78 -3.93
N GLU A 259 -6.61 -21.77 -3.73
CA GLU A 259 -5.17 -21.97 -3.58
C GLU A 259 -4.82 -22.80 -2.34
N ALA A 260 -5.52 -22.57 -1.23
CA ALA A 260 -5.36 -23.34 0.00
C ALA A 260 -5.72 -24.82 -0.23
N GLN A 261 -6.86 -25.10 -0.86
CA GLN A 261 -7.27 -26.46 -1.23
C GLN A 261 -6.27 -27.11 -2.20
N ALA A 262 -5.81 -26.38 -3.22
CA ALA A 262 -4.83 -26.88 -4.18
C ALA A 262 -3.53 -27.34 -3.50
N GLY A 263 -3.14 -26.72 -2.37
CA GLY A 263 -1.96 -27.09 -1.60
C GLY A 263 -1.98 -28.50 -1.02
N LEU A 264 -3.17 -29.11 -0.83
CA LEU A 264 -3.34 -30.47 -0.32
C LEU A 264 -3.45 -31.54 -1.42
N LEU A 265 -3.63 -31.11 -2.68
CA LEU A 265 -3.93 -32.01 -3.79
C LEU A 265 -2.67 -32.43 -4.55
N ASN A 266 -2.72 -33.65 -5.10
CA ASN A 266 -1.72 -34.11 -6.07
C ASN A 266 -1.87 -33.34 -7.41
N VAL A 267 -0.98 -33.57 -8.37
CA VAL A 267 -0.98 -32.86 -9.68
C VAL A 267 -2.33 -32.99 -10.41
N ALA A 268 -2.90 -34.19 -10.46
CA ALA A 268 -4.18 -34.42 -11.14
C ALA A 268 -5.34 -33.69 -10.44
N GLY A 269 -5.41 -33.79 -9.11
CA GLY A 269 -6.43 -33.09 -8.31
C GLY A 269 -6.32 -31.57 -8.43
N ARG A 270 -5.10 -31.02 -8.50
CA ARG A 270 -4.88 -29.59 -8.75
C ARG A 270 -5.38 -29.18 -10.12
N ASP A 271 -5.07 -29.95 -11.18
CA ASP A 271 -5.56 -29.64 -12.54
C ASP A 271 -7.09 -29.69 -12.61
N ASP A 272 -7.74 -30.66 -11.97
CA ASP A 272 -9.20 -30.76 -11.91
C ASP A 272 -9.83 -29.60 -11.13
N LEU A 273 -9.27 -29.23 -9.98
CA LEU A 273 -9.71 -28.08 -9.19
C LEU A 273 -9.65 -26.79 -10.01
N TRP A 274 -8.51 -26.52 -10.65
CA TRP A 274 -8.36 -25.31 -11.46
C TRP A 274 -9.24 -25.35 -12.72
N ARG A 275 -9.44 -26.52 -13.35
CA ARG A 275 -10.34 -26.65 -14.51
C ARG A 275 -11.78 -26.26 -14.13
N ASN A 276 -12.22 -26.66 -12.94
CA ASN A 276 -13.54 -26.26 -12.45
C ASN A 276 -13.57 -24.75 -12.15
N ALA A 277 -12.51 -24.20 -11.56
CA ALA A 277 -12.41 -22.78 -11.22
C ALA A 277 -12.44 -21.83 -12.44
N GLU A 278 -12.02 -22.29 -13.62
CA GLU A 278 -12.15 -21.53 -14.89
C GLU A 278 -13.59 -21.08 -15.17
N ASN A 279 -14.60 -21.83 -14.67
CA ASN A 279 -16.02 -21.55 -14.87
C ASN A 279 -16.71 -20.97 -13.62
N SER A 280 -15.94 -20.40 -12.68
CA SER A 280 -16.44 -19.87 -11.40
C SER A 280 -17.31 -18.60 -11.50
N GLY A 281 -17.44 -18.02 -12.70
CA GLY A 281 -18.14 -16.75 -12.94
C GLY A 281 -17.34 -15.51 -12.56
N SER A 282 -16.12 -15.66 -12.02
CA SER A 282 -15.20 -14.56 -11.75
C SER A 282 -14.11 -14.47 -12.81
N ARG A 283 -13.91 -13.29 -13.39
CA ARG A 283 -12.83 -13.04 -14.36
C ARG A 283 -11.45 -13.25 -13.72
N LEU A 284 -11.28 -12.82 -12.46
CA LEU A 284 -10.03 -13.01 -11.71
C LEU A 284 -9.70 -14.49 -11.57
N ILE A 285 -10.65 -15.27 -11.04
CA ILE A 285 -10.43 -16.71 -10.79
C ILE A 285 -10.21 -17.44 -12.11
N ALA A 286 -10.95 -17.12 -13.16
CA ALA A 286 -10.79 -17.76 -14.46
C ALA A 286 -9.39 -17.55 -15.07
N LEU A 287 -8.86 -16.32 -15.00
CA LEU A 287 -7.53 -15.99 -15.49
C LEU A 287 -6.44 -16.69 -14.68
N GLU A 288 -6.55 -16.67 -13.34
CA GLU A 288 -5.60 -17.34 -12.45
C GLU A 288 -5.64 -18.86 -12.59
N ALA A 289 -6.83 -19.46 -12.67
CA ALA A 289 -6.99 -20.90 -12.87
C ALA A 289 -6.33 -21.36 -14.18
N SER A 290 -6.55 -20.60 -15.26
CA SER A 290 -5.91 -20.85 -16.55
C SER A 290 -4.38 -20.76 -16.47
N ARG A 291 -3.84 -19.80 -15.72
CA ARG A 291 -2.40 -19.64 -15.49
C ARG A 291 -1.82 -20.82 -14.72
N ARG A 292 -2.45 -21.21 -13.60
CA ARG A 292 -2.03 -22.33 -12.76
C ARG A 292 -1.99 -23.65 -13.53
N ARG A 293 -2.97 -23.91 -14.40
CA ARG A 293 -2.98 -25.13 -15.23
C ARG A 293 -1.87 -25.14 -16.27
N ARG A 294 -1.56 -24.00 -16.89
CA ARG A 294 -0.40 -23.88 -17.79
C ARG A 294 0.90 -24.20 -17.03
N GLU A 295 1.07 -23.70 -15.81
CA GLU A 295 2.23 -24.01 -14.97
C GLU A 295 2.32 -25.51 -14.64
N LEU A 296 1.21 -26.16 -14.30
CA LEU A 296 1.17 -27.61 -14.05
C LEU A 296 1.52 -28.44 -15.30
N SER A 297 1.17 -27.97 -16.49
CA SER A 297 1.52 -28.68 -17.75
C SER A 297 3.00 -28.60 -18.13
N LEU A 298 3.75 -27.68 -17.51
CA LEU A 298 5.18 -27.46 -17.74
C LEU A 298 6.06 -28.11 -16.67
N ALA A 299 5.47 -28.64 -15.59
CA ALA A 299 6.16 -29.25 -14.45
C ALA A 299 6.25 -30.78 -14.58
#